data_AF-A0A423X4S6-F1
#
_entry.id   AF-A0A423X4S6-F1
#
_cell.length_a   1.000
_cell.length_b   1.000
_cell.length_c   1.000
_cell.angle_alpha   90.00
_cell.angle_beta   90.00
_cell.angle_gamma   90.00
#
_symmetry.space_group_name_H-M   'P 1'
#
loop_
_entity.id
_entity.type
_entity.pdbx_description
1 polymer ?
#
loop_
_entity_poly.entity_id
_entity_poly.type
_entity_poly.pdbx_seq_one_letter_code
_entity_poly.pdbx_strand_id
1 'polypeptide(L)'
;MAYDYAFVHLKFTIPLAGILTLISYPLLTRRHWYQTAILIAIAVVSTIPWDSYLIRHDVWTYPPDAIIGPTFWSIPAEELFFFVIQTYNTSLLYQLLNKPLLHAEYLLSPSWIAAGLHRVIQVVILDLALVGFLMVSNGGPGTYMGMILCWVCPFALLTWSLGGLFMITLPWTSTVIPIVLPTLYLWIVDEMALGRGTWAIESETKLGVTVWGSLEVEEAVFFLATNVLIVLGLGAIDNALAIADAFPDAFESAPECPSPTTLIQALLMPWSEERKGRIRGVQEAVERLCRKSRSFYLASSTFTGRLRIDLVLLYSYCRMADDLIDEPPEGLDTSAWIDRLTGHLDLVYKPRKDTTPTLQADMVRAYIDSEFPASARSALSLLPTSLLPPEPLYLLLEGFKTDSKFRPIEKGDYFPIANEDHLREYASQVAGTVGELCLSLISHHSSVRLDPAHIGQVAAAARRMGIALQFVNIARDIAVDAVLGRVYLPTTWLADEGLTPAQLVETITKEPASDKAQNVKQERLRIMEKLRRKLLGEAFAIYVESRPAMNWLPDESRRPMIVAVESYMEIGRVLLERNDPSFEVVMGRPSRATVPKPRRLKVALRALLEA
;
A
#
# COMPACT_ATOMS: atom_id res chain seq x y z
N MET A 1 -39.53 19.30 -19.65
CA MET A 1 -38.85 20.62 -19.78
C MET A 1 -37.72 20.36 -20.75
N ALA A 2 -37.43 21.24 -21.72
CA ALA A 2 -36.35 20.95 -22.66
C ALA A 2 -35.05 20.66 -21.86
N TYR A 3 -34.35 19.55 -22.15
CA TYR A 3 -33.05 19.13 -21.57
C TYR A 3 -33.05 18.38 -20.23
N ASP A 4 -34.14 17.70 -19.85
CA ASP A 4 -34.24 16.99 -18.57
C ASP A 4 -33.09 15.97 -18.33
N TYR A 5 -32.58 15.28 -19.36
CA TYR A 5 -31.45 14.35 -19.19
C TYR A 5 -30.14 15.07 -18.84
N ALA A 6 -29.82 16.18 -19.51
CA ALA A 6 -28.63 16.97 -19.19
C ALA A 6 -28.66 17.51 -17.74
N PHE A 7 -29.85 17.87 -17.23
CA PHE A 7 -30.04 18.27 -15.85
C PHE A 7 -29.76 17.14 -14.84
N VAL A 8 -30.04 15.88 -15.19
CA VAL A 8 -29.65 14.73 -14.37
C VAL A 8 -28.13 14.72 -14.19
N HIS A 9 -27.37 14.91 -15.26
CA HIS A 9 -25.90 14.94 -15.17
C HIS A 9 -25.39 16.11 -14.33
N LEU A 10 -25.86 17.32 -14.61
CA LEU A 10 -25.45 18.54 -13.90
C LEU A 10 -25.73 18.47 -12.40
N LYS A 11 -26.82 17.80 -12.01
CA LYS A 11 -27.25 17.74 -10.61
C LYS A 11 -26.66 16.56 -9.84
N PHE A 12 -26.50 15.40 -10.49
CA PHE A 12 -26.20 14.15 -9.78
C PHE A 12 -24.82 13.61 -10.14
N THR A 13 -24.55 13.33 -11.42
CA THR A 13 -23.33 12.57 -11.78
C THR A 13 -22.07 13.42 -11.85
N ILE A 14 -22.15 14.67 -12.36
CA ILE A 14 -21.00 15.59 -12.44
C ILE A 14 -20.55 16.08 -11.06
N PRO A 15 -21.44 16.53 -10.15
CA PRO A 15 -21.02 16.92 -8.81
C PRO A 15 -20.39 15.78 -8.02
N LEU A 16 -20.95 14.56 -8.13
CA LEU A 16 -20.37 13.36 -7.50
C LEU A 16 -18.96 13.09 -8.04
N ALA A 17 -18.77 13.16 -9.36
CA ALA A 17 -17.46 13.02 -9.99
C ALA A 17 -16.47 14.05 -9.44
N GLY A 18 -16.85 15.34 -9.41
CA GLY A 18 -16.01 16.39 -8.87
C GLY A 18 -15.58 16.14 -7.42
N ILE A 19 -16.50 15.72 -6.55
CA ILE A 19 -16.21 15.40 -5.14
C ILE A 19 -15.27 14.19 -5.04
N LEU A 20 -15.56 13.10 -5.75
CA LEU A 20 -14.72 11.90 -5.74
C LEU A 20 -13.32 12.18 -6.29
N THR A 21 -13.20 12.99 -7.34
CA THR A 21 -11.91 13.43 -7.89
C THR A 21 -11.15 14.23 -6.85
N LEU A 22 -11.76 15.22 -6.20
CA LEU A 22 -11.08 16.04 -5.18
C LEU A 22 -10.57 15.21 -3.99
N ILE A 23 -11.38 14.26 -3.50
CA ILE A 23 -11.00 13.38 -2.39
C ILE A 23 -9.86 12.44 -2.80
N SER A 24 -9.91 11.92 -4.02
CA SER A 24 -8.96 10.90 -4.49
C SER A 24 -7.67 11.50 -5.06
N TYR A 25 -7.70 12.75 -5.53
CA TYR A 25 -6.61 13.40 -6.27
C TYR A 25 -5.21 13.24 -5.64
N PRO A 26 -5.02 13.39 -4.31
CA PRO A 26 -3.69 13.24 -3.71
C PRO A 26 -3.12 11.82 -3.79
N LEU A 27 -3.97 10.82 -4.03
CA LEU A 27 -3.66 9.39 -4.10
C LEU A 27 -3.65 8.85 -5.54
N LEU A 28 -4.17 9.61 -6.51
CA LEU A 28 -4.22 9.19 -7.92
C LEU A 28 -2.82 9.23 -8.54
N THR A 29 -2.52 8.20 -9.34
CA THR A 29 -1.27 8.04 -10.08
C THR A 29 -1.60 7.89 -11.56
N ARG A 30 -0.59 7.94 -12.45
CA ARG A 30 -0.83 7.72 -13.89
C ARG A 30 -1.45 6.36 -14.17
N ARG A 31 -1.08 5.33 -13.39
CA ARG A 31 -1.68 3.99 -13.46
C ARG A 31 -3.20 4.03 -13.25
N HIS A 32 -3.69 4.78 -12.27
CA HIS A 32 -5.13 4.91 -12.02
C HIS A 32 -5.87 5.54 -13.21
N TRP A 33 -5.33 6.63 -13.77
CA TRP A 33 -5.89 7.25 -14.97
C TRP A 33 -5.88 6.33 -16.18
N TYR A 34 -4.80 5.56 -16.36
CA TYR A 34 -4.67 4.55 -17.40
C TYR A 34 -5.75 3.45 -17.28
N GLN A 35 -5.98 2.92 -16.07
CA GLN A 35 -7.02 1.91 -15.83
C GLN A 35 -8.42 2.44 -16.17
N THR A 36 -8.73 3.65 -15.68
CA THR A 36 -10.03 4.29 -15.94
C THR A 36 -10.22 4.60 -17.42
N ALA A 37 -9.18 5.09 -18.11
CA ALA A 37 -9.25 5.38 -19.54
C ALA A 37 -9.48 4.11 -20.38
N ILE A 38 -8.81 3.00 -20.05
CA ILE A 38 -9.04 1.71 -20.71
C ILE A 38 -10.48 1.25 -20.51
N LEU A 39 -11.00 1.31 -19.29
CA LEU A 39 -12.37 0.88 -19.04
C LEU A 39 -13.40 1.78 -19.69
N ILE A 40 -13.20 3.10 -19.70
CA ILE A 40 -14.07 4.02 -20.45
C ILE A 40 -14.07 3.65 -21.93
N ALA A 41 -12.89 3.41 -22.52
CA ALA A 41 -12.79 3.01 -23.92
C ALA A 41 -13.52 1.69 -24.21
N ILE A 42 -13.35 0.68 -23.34
CA ILE A 42 -14.05 -0.60 -23.46
C ILE A 42 -15.56 -0.39 -23.35
N ALA A 43 -16.03 0.31 -22.31
CA ALA A 43 -17.45 0.55 -22.07
C ALA A 43 -18.10 1.30 -23.25
N VAL A 44 -17.51 2.39 -23.72
CA VAL A 44 -18.06 3.16 -24.84
C VAL A 44 -18.11 2.30 -26.11
N VAL A 45 -17.01 1.62 -26.46
CA VAL A 45 -16.94 0.82 -27.70
C VAL A 45 -17.87 -0.39 -27.66
N SER A 46 -18.00 -1.06 -26.51
CA SER A 46 -18.84 -2.25 -26.38
C SER A 46 -20.32 -1.94 -26.22
N THR A 47 -20.68 -0.78 -25.64
CA THR A 47 -22.07 -0.41 -25.42
C THR A 47 -22.71 0.22 -26.65
N ILE A 48 -21.98 0.99 -27.47
CA ILE A 48 -22.54 1.68 -28.65
C ILE A 48 -23.36 0.75 -29.58
N PRO A 49 -22.87 -0.43 -30.00
CA PRO A 49 -23.63 -1.29 -30.91
C PRO A 49 -24.91 -1.85 -30.27
N TRP A 50 -24.85 -2.18 -28.99
CA TRP A 50 -25.98 -2.73 -28.23
C TRP A 50 -27.05 -1.66 -27.98
N ASP A 51 -26.63 -0.49 -27.50
CA ASP A 51 -27.53 0.60 -27.16
C ASP A 51 -28.20 1.21 -28.41
N SER A 52 -27.41 1.38 -29.48
CA SER A 52 -27.93 1.76 -30.80
C SER A 52 -28.99 0.78 -31.30
N TYR A 53 -28.82 -0.52 -31.05
CA TYR A 53 -29.80 -1.54 -31.44
C TYR A 53 -31.10 -1.39 -30.64
N LEU A 54 -31.03 -1.18 -29.33
CA LEU A 54 -32.21 -0.99 -28.47
C LEU A 54 -33.06 0.19 -28.94
N ILE A 55 -32.41 1.32 -29.23
CA ILE A 55 -33.09 2.54 -29.67
C ILE A 55 -33.73 2.36 -31.05
N ARG A 56 -33.05 1.68 -31.99
CA ARG A 56 -33.57 1.46 -33.35
C ARG A 56 -34.72 0.46 -33.45
N HIS A 57 -34.90 -0.36 -32.42
CA HIS A 57 -35.99 -1.34 -32.35
C HIS A 57 -37.05 -0.95 -31.31
N ASP A 58 -37.07 0.33 -30.92
CA ASP A 58 -38.04 0.90 -29.98
C ASP A 58 -38.11 0.10 -28.67
N VAL A 59 -36.99 -0.45 -28.20
CA VAL A 59 -36.95 -1.08 -26.86
C VAL A 59 -36.77 0.01 -25.79
N TRP A 60 -36.03 1.05 -26.16
CA TRP A 60 -35.74 2.22 -25.35
C TRP A 60 -35.99 3.48 -26.18
N THR A 61 -36.80 4.40 -25.66
CA THR A 61 -37.14 5.65 -26.33
C THR A 61 -36.86 6.88 -25.44
N TYR A 62 -36.52 7.99 -26.11
CA TYR A 62 -36.30 9.29 -25.48
C TYR A 62 -37.31 10.31 -26.03
N PRO A 63 -38.04 11.05 -25.18
CA PRO A 63 -38.86 12.16 -25.62
C PRO A 63 -37.99 13.21 -26.35
N PRO A 64 -38.44 13.78 -27.49
CA PRO A 64 -37.65 14.75 -28.26
C PRO A 64 -37.26 16.01 -27.48
N ASP A 65 -38.01 16.35 -26.43
CA ASP A 65 -37.73 17.45 -25.52
C ASP A 65 -36.83 17.07 -24.34
N ALA A 66 -36.58 15.79 -24.07
CA ALA A 66 -35.74 15.36 -22.96
C ALA A 66 -34.22 15.50 -23.25
N ILE A 67 -33.83 15.53 -24.53
CA ILE A 67 -32.43 15.52 -25.00
C ILE A 67 -32.01 16.84 -25.67
N ILE A 68 -30.71 17.15 -25.67
CA ILE A 68 -30.09 18.35 -26.26
C ILE A 68 -30.07 18.28 -27.79
N GLY A 69 -30.18 17.08 -28.38
CA GLY A 69 -30.39 16.88 -29.82
C GLY A 69 -29.26 16.23 -30.65
N PRO A 70 -27.95 16.30 -30.31
CA PRO A 70 -26.95 15.54 -31.07
C PRO A 70 -27.01 14.06 -30.70
N THR A 71 -27.16 13.20 -31.72
CA THR A 71 -27.11 11.75 -31.57
C THR A 71 -25.94 11.15 -32.34
N PHE A 72 -25.28 10.13 -31.80
CA PHE A 72 -24.32 9.30 -32.52
C PHE A 72 -24.88 7.88 -32.63
N TRP A 73 -25.07 7.37 -33.84
CA TRP A 73 -25.68 6.05 -34.06
C TRP A 73 -27.05 5.89 -33.39
N SER A 74 -27.88 6.94 -33.38
CA SER A 74 -29.17 7.01 -32.69
C SER A 74 -29.10 7.24 -31.17
N ILE A 75 -27.92 7.19 -30.56
CA ILE A 75 -27.73 7.37 -29.11
C ILE A 75 -27.57 8.86 -28.78
N PRO A 76 -28.34 9.43 -27.85
CA PRO A 76 -28.16 10.81 -27.38
C PRO A 76 -26.75 11.05 -26.81
N ALA A 77 -26.23 12.27 -26.96
CA ALA A 77 -24.91 12.62 -26.42
C ALA A 77 -24.83 12.48 -24.89
N GLU A 78 -25.95 12.70 -24.20
CA GLU A 78 -26.11 12.51 -22.76
C GLU A 78 -25.91 11.05 -22.35
N GLU A 79 -26.47 10.11 -23.12
CA GLU A 79 -26.30 8.68 -22.88
C GLU A 79 -24.86 8.22 -23.11
N LEU A 80 -24.21 8.72 -24.18
CA LEU A 80 -22.79 8.48 -24.40
C LEU A 80 -21.93 9.04 -23.25
N PHE A 81 -22.31 10.20 -22.71
CA PHE A 81 -21.67 10.78 -21.54
C PHE A 81 -21.95 9.97 -20.27
N PHE A 82 -23.13 9.36 -20.15
CA PHE A 82 -23.47 8.45 -19.07
C PHE A 82 -22.51 7.27 -18.99
N PHE A 83 -22.20 6.61 -20.11
CA PHE A 83 -21.22 5.51 -20.17
C PHE A 83 -19.85 5.92 -19.58
N VAL A 84 -19.42 7.15 -19.89
CA VAL A 84 -18.15 7.72 -19.41
C VAL A 84 -18.22 8.04 -17.91
N ILE A 85 -19.22 8.81 -17.49
CA ILE A 85 -19.28 9.35 -16.13
C ILE A 85 -19.60 8.27 -15.08
N GLN A 86 -20.41 7.26 -15.42
CA GLN A 86 -20.62 6.10 -14.56
C GLN A 86 -19.30 5.34 -14.37
N THR A 87 -18.64 4.99 -15.47
CA THR A 87 -17.37 4.25 -15.44
C THR A 87 -16.32 5.02 -14.63
N TYR A 88 -16.26 6.34 -14.80
CA TYR A 88 -15.39 7.22 -14.05
C TYR A 88 -15.66 7.19 -12.54
N ASN A 89 -16.92 7.41 -12.12
CA ASN A 89 -17.31 7.47 -10.72
C ASN A 89 -17.05 6.14 -9.99
N THR A 90 -17.46 5.03 -10.59
CA THR A 90 -17.23 3.70 -10.03
C THR A 90 -15.74 3.36 -9.97
N SER A 91 -14.96 3.77 -10.97
CA SER A 91 -13.50 3.59 -10.95
C SER A 91 -12.82 4.37 -9.83
N LEU A 92 -13.20 5.62 -9.59
CA LEU A 92 -12.61 6.42 -8.51
C LEU A 92 -12.89 5.80 -7.14
N LEU A 93 -14.12 5.36 -6.89
CA LEU A 93 -14.47 4.69 -5.62
C LEU A 93 -13.70 3.37 -5.45
N TYR A 94 -13.61 2.57 -6.51
CA TYR A 94 -12.81 1.35 -6.52
C TYR A 94 -11.34 1.62 -6.18
N GLN A 95 -10.72 2.59 -6.86
CA GLN A 95 -9.32 2.96 -6.66
C GLN A 95 -9.05 3.48 -5.24
N LEU A 96 -9.95 4.30 -4.69
CA LEU A 96 -9.84 4.82 -3.34
C LEU A 96 -9.84 3.68 -2.29
N LEU A 97 -10.71 2.69 -2.46
CA LEU A 97 -10.83 1.56 -1.54
C LEU A 97 -9.73 0.51 -1.72
N ASN A 98 -9.16 0.39 -2.93
CA ASN A 98 -8.04 -0.51 -3.23
C ASN A 98 -6.66 0.11 -2.93
N LYS A 99 -6.55 1.43 -2.85
CA LYS A 99 -5.27 2.14 -2.63
C LYS A 99 -4.45 1.60 -1.45
N PRO A 100 -5.04 1.25 -0.28
CA PRO A 100 -4.27 0.75 0.84
C PRO A 100 -3.62 -0.62 0.60
N LEU A 101 -4.17 -1.41 -0.31
CA LEU A 101 -3.80 -2.80 -0.53
C LEU A 101 -2.49 -2.90 -1.30
N LEU A 102 -1.66 -3.88 -0.94
CA LEU A 102 -0.57 -4.33 -1.81
C LEU A 102 -1.10 -5.53 -2.60
N HIS A 103 -1.62 -5.31 -3.81
CA HIS A 103 -2.29 -6.37 -4.58
C HIS A 103 -1.45 -7.65 -4.77
N ALA A 104 -0.12 -7.54 -4.85
CA ALA A 104 0.78 -8.70 -4.93
C ALA A 104 0.60 -9.70 -3.77
N GLU A 105 0.22 -9.24 -2.58
CA GLU A 105 -0.08 -10.08 -1.41
C GLU A 105 -1.27 -11.02 -1.65
N TYR A 106 -2.20 -10.64 -2.52
CA TYR A 106 -3.48 -11.31 -2.74
C TYR A 106 -3.46 -12.27 -3.94
N LEU A 107 -2.34 -12.37 -4.65
CA LEU A 107 -2.21 -13.21 -5.84
C LEU A 107 -2.30 -14.72 -5.55
N LEU A 108 -2.01 -15.14 -4.32
CA LEU A 108 -2.06 -16.55 -3.92
C LEU A 108 -3.13 -16.79 -2.85
N SER A 109 -4.12 -17.62 -3.17
CA SER A 109 -5.06 -18.17 -2.18
C SER A 109 -4.80 -19.65 -1.93
N PRO A 110 -4.61 -20.08 -0.67
CA PRO A 110 -4.64 -21.49 -0.33
C PRO A 110 -6.08 -22.03 -0.15
N SER A 111 -7.12 -21.19 -0.32
CA SER A 111 -8.50 -21.54 0.04
C SER A 111 -9.20 -22.36 -1.03
N TRP A 112 -9.52 -23.62 -0.70
CA TRP A 112 -10.38 -24.49 -1.52
C TRP A 112 -11.79 -23.90 -1.69
N ILE A 113 -12.27 -23.12 -0.71
CA ILE A 113 -13.54 -22.39 -0.77
C ILE A 113 -13.49 -21.32 -1.85
N ALA A 114 -12.38 -20.56 -1.95
CA ALA A 114 -12.22 -19.54 -2.98
C ALA A 114 -12.22 -20.16 -4.39
N ALA A 115 -11.55 -21.29 -4.57
CA ALA A 115 -11.56 -22.03 -5.83
C ALA A 115 -12.95 -22.61 -6.17
N GLY A 116 -13.69 -23.08 -5.16
CA GLY A 116 -15.07 -23.53 -5.33
C GLY A 116 -16.00 -22.39 -5.74
N LEU A 117 -15.94 -21.27 -5.03
CA LEU A 117 -16.74 -20.06 -5.30
C LEU A 117 -16.44 -19.50 -6.70
N HIS A 118 -15.17 -19.49 -7.11
CA HIS A 118 -14.76 -19.09 -8.45
C HIS A 118 -15.49 -19.88 -9.54
N ARG A 119 -15.50 -21.22 -9.44
CA ARG A 119 -16.22 -22.09 -10.39
C ARG A 119 -17.73 -21.95 -10.32
N VAL A 120 -18.30 -21.82 -9.12
CA VAL A 120 -19.75 -21.62 -8.95
C VAL A 120 -20.19 -20.34 -9.65
N ILE A 121 -19.47 -19.23 -9.48
CA ILE A 121 -19.81 -17.97 -10.13
C ILE A 121 -19.68 -18.08 -11.66
N GLN A 122 -18.70 -18.83 -12.19
CA GLN A 122 -18.63 -19.10 -13.63
C GLN A 122 -19.88 -19.81 -14.16
N VAL A 123 -20.34 -20.85 -13.45
CA VAL A 123 -21.57 -21.58 -13.80
C VAL A 123 -22.79 -20.66 -13.74
N VAL A 124 -22.92 -19.84 -12.69
CA VAL A 124 -24.01 -18.88 -12.57
C VAL A 124 -24.02 -17.88 -13.74
N ILE A 125 -22.86 -17.35 -14.15
CA ILE A 125 -22.79 -16.44 -15.30
C ILE A 125 -23.22 -17.14 -16.61
N LEU A 126 -22.84 -18.41 -16.79
CA LEU A 126 -23.24 -19.21 -17.95
C LEU A 126 -24.75 -19.48 -17.96
N ASP A 127 -25.33 -19.81 -16.81
CA ASP A 127 -26.76 -20.04 -16.66
C ASP A 127 -27.54 -18.75 -16.95
N LEU A 128 -27.07 -17.60 -16.46
CA LEU A 128 -27.66 -16.29 -16.77
C LEU A 128 -27.56 -15.96 -18.26
N ALA A 129 -26.45 -16.29 -18.92
CA ALA A 129 -26.30 -16.11 -20.36
C ALA A 129 -27.32 -16.96 -21.14
N LEU A 130 -27.54 -18.21 -20.70
CA LEU A 130 -28.53 -19.10 -21.29
C LEU A 130 -29.95 -18.58 -21.09
N VAL A 131 -30.28 -18.13 -19.88
CA VAL A 131 -31.58 -17.49 -19.58
C VAL A 131 -31.79 -16.27 -20.46
N GLY A 132 -30.78 -15.41 -20.58
CA GLY A 132 -30.84 -14.25 -21.46
C GLY A 132 -31.13 -14.62 -22.91
N PHE A 133 -30.41 -15.60 -23.43
CA PHE A 133 -30.62 -16.11 -24.79
C PHE A 133 -32.04 -16.66 -25.01
N LEU A 134 -32.58 -17.41 -24.04
CA LEU A 134 -33.95 -17.93 -24.10
C LEU A 134 -34.99 -16.80 -24.07
N MET A 135 -34.79 -15.77 -23.25
CA MET A 135 -35.68 -14.61 -23.18
C MET A 135 -35.72 -13.85 -24.51
N VAL A 136 -34.55 -13.59 -25.12
CA VAL A 136 -34.46 -12.95 -26.44
C VAL A 136 -35.09 -13.82 -27.53
N SER A 137 -34.86 -15.14 -27.49
CA SER A 137 -35.38 -16.07 -28.51
C SER A 137 -36.90 -16.23 -28.48
N ASN A 138 -37.52 -16.10 -27.31
CA ASN A 138 -38.97 -16.23 -27.18
C ASN A 138 -39.73 -15.04 -27.81
N GLY A 139 -39.14 -13.84 -27.78
CA GLY A 139 -39.81 -12.59 -28.18
C GLY A 139 -40.95 -12.20 -27.23
N GLY A 140 -41.08 -10.91 -26.92
CA GLY A 140 -42.11 -10.36 -26.02
C GLY A 140 -41.60 -10.02 -24.60
N PRO A 141 -42.41 -10.19 -23.53
CA PRO A 141 -42.05 -9.75 -22.19
C PRO A 141 -40.75 -10.39 -21.68
N GLY A 142 -39.80 -9.55 -21.26
CA GLY A 142 -38.47 -9.97 -20.82
C GLY A 142 -37.40 -9.97 -21.91
N THR A 143 -37.74 -9.59 -23.16
CA THR A 143 -36.75 -9.39 -24.23
C THR A 143 -35.69 -8.36 -23.81
N TYR A 144 -36.08 -7.28 -23.13
CA TYR A 144 -35.12 -6.27 -22.65
C TYR A 144 -34.13 -6.86 -21.62
N MET A 145 -34.64 -7.53 -20.59
CA MET A 145 -33.81 -8.27 -19.62
C MET A 145 -32.88 -9.27 -20.32
N GLY A 146 -33.40 -10.00 -21.30
CA GLY A 146 -32.64 -10.96 -22.08
C GLY A 146 -31.46 -10.31 -22.82
N MET A 147 -31.69 -9.16 -23.44
CA MET A 147 -30.63 -8.40 -24.13
C MET A 147 -29.57 -7.84 -23.18
N ILE A 148 -29.96 -7.43 -21.96
CA ILE A 148 -28.99 -7.05 -20.90
C ILE A 148 -28.11 -8.27 -20.59
N LEU A 149 -28.70 -9.43 -20.29
CA LEU A 149 -27.95 -10.64 -19.92
C LEU A 149 -27.04 -11.13 -21.06
N CYS A 150 -27.53 -11.14 -22.30
CA CYS A 150 -26.73 -11.53 -23.47
C CYS A 150 -25.51 -10.61 -23.69
N TRP A 151 -25.63 -9.33 -23.36
CA TRP A 151 -24.52 -8.37 -23.47
C TRP A 151 -23.55 -8.47 -22.28
N VAL A 152 -24.06 -8.54 -21.05
CA VAL A 152 -23.25 -8.54 -19.81
C VAL A 152 -22.45 -9.83 -19.64
N CYS A 153 -23.11 -10.99 -19.77
CA CYS A 153 -22.54 -12.27 -19.34
C CYS A 153 -21.23 -12.63 -20.05
N PRO A 154 -21.02 -12.38 -21.37
CA PRO A 154 -19.73 -12.64 -22.00
C PRO A 154 -18.57 -11.85 -21.38
N PHE A 155 -18.77 -10.55 -21.09
CA PHE A 155 -17.74 -9.72 -20.44
C PHE A 155 -17.51 -10.15 -18.99
N ALA A 156 -18.58 -10.44 -18.25
CA ALA A 156 -18.51 -10.92 -16.88
C ALA A 156 -17.75 -12.25 -16.81
N LEU A 157 -18.06 -13.20 -17.70
CA LEU A 157 -17.42 -14.51 -17.75
C LEU A 157 -15.92 -14.40 -18.08
N LEU A 158 -15.57 -13.57 -19.06
CA LEU A 158 -14.18 -13.34 -19.45
C LEU A 158 -13.37 -12.74 -18.29
N THR A 159 -13.85 -11.62 -17.73
CA THR A 159 -13.14 -10.89 -16.66
C THR A 159 -13.09 -11.70 -15.37
N TRP A 160 -14.17 -12.41 -15.01
CA TRP A 160 -14.19 -13.32 -13.87
C TRP A 160 -13.28 -14.53 -14.04
N SER A 161 -13.17 -15.10 -15.25
CA SER A 161 -12.26 -16.21 -15.50
C SER A 161 -10.79 -15.79 -15.38
N LEU A 162 -10.47 -14.55 -15.78
CA LEU A 162 -9.11 -14.02 -15.71
C LEU A 162 -8.71 -13.48 -14.34
N GLY A 163 -9.65 -12.88 -13.58
CA GLY A 163 -9.35 -12.16 -12.33
C GLY A 163 -10.18 -12.58 -11.12
N GLY A 164 -11.17 -13.45 -11.27
CA GLY A 164 -12.15 -13.75 -10.21
C GLY A 164 -11.53 -14.35 -8.95
N LEU A 165 -10.55 -15.25 -9.10
CA LEU A 165 -9.86 -15.84 -7.94
C LEU A 165 -9.09 -14.79 -7.13
N PHE A 166 -8.43 -13.86 -7.82
CA PHE A 166 -7.76 -12.71 -7.20
C PHE A 166 -8.76 -11.78 -6.53
N MET A 167 -9.91 -11.50 -7.15
CA MET A 167 -10.93 -10.65 -6.52
C MET A 167 -11.56 -11.26 -5.26
N ILE A 168 -11.65 -12.59 -5.18
CA ILE A 168 -12.15 -13.29 -3.98
C ILE A 168 -11.17 -13.17 -2.81
N THR A 169 -9.86 -13.04 -3.06
CA THR A 169 -8.87 -12.89 -1.98
C THR A 169 -8.80 -11.47 -1.45
N LEU A 170 -9.21 -10.47 -2.23
CA LEU A 170 -9.30 -9.09 -1.77
C LEU A 170 -10.33 -8.93 -0.64
N PRO A 171 -10.15 -7.95 0.25
CA PRO A 171 -11.19 -7.59 1.21
C PRO A 171 -12.50 -7.27 0.49
N TRP A 172 -13.62 -7.83 0.96
CA TRP A 172 -14.94 -7.62 0.34
C TRP A 172 -15.31 -6.14 0.19
N THR A 173 -14.80 -5.28 1.09
CA THR A 173 -14.99 -3.83 1.03
C THR A 173 -14.37 -3.19 -0.21
N SER A 174 -13.38 -3.83 -0.83
CA SER A 174 -12.66 -3.31 -2.01
C SER A 174 -13.29 -3.76 -3.34
N THR A 175 -14.23 -4.70 -3.29
CA THR A 175 -14.93 -5.23 -4.47
C THR A 175 -16.43 -4.96 -4.41
N VAL A 176 -17.10 -5.28 -3.30
CA VAL A 176 -18.56 -5.16 -3.16
C VAL A 176 -19.01 -3.71 -2.97
N ILE A 177 -18.31 -2.89 -2.16
CA ILE A 177 -18.72 -1.50 -1.92
C ILE A 177 -18.67 -0.65 -3.21
N PRO A 178 -17.62 -0.75 -4.05
CA PRO A 178 -17.60 -0.08 -5.36
C PRO A 178 -18.70 -0.54 -6.31
N ILE A 179 -19.30 -1.71 -6.11
CA ILE A 179 -20.46 -2.16 -6.90
C ILE A 179 -21.75 -1.58 -6.30
N VAL A 180 -21.98 -1.82 -5.00
CA VAL A 180 -23.25 -1.55 -4.34
C VAL A 180 -23.52 -0.06 -4.20
N LEU A 181 -22.54 0.75 -3.79
CA LEU A 181 -22.79 2.18 -3.55
C LEU A 181 -23.15 2.95 -4.82
N PRO A 182 -22.39 2.85 -5.94
CA PRO A 182 -22.79 3.49 -7.18
C PRO A 182 -24.10 2.94 -7.74
N THR A 183 -24.38 1.64 -7.58
CA THR A 183 -25.64 1.03 -8.01
C THR A 183 -26.84 1.63 -7.27
N LEU A 184 -26.80 1.65 -5.93
CA LEU A 184 -27.87 2.24 -5.12
C LEU A 184 -28.04 3.73 -5.40
N TYR A 185 -26.94 4.45 -5.62
CA TYR A 185 -26.99 5.86 -6.00
C TYR A 185 -27.71 6.06 -7.34
N LEU A 186 -27.37 5.26 -8.36
CA LEU A 186 -27.99 5.33 -9.68
C LEU A 186 -29.46 4.90 -9.65
N TRP A 187 -29.83 3.90 -8.84
CA TRP A 187 -31.24 3.51 -8.63
C TRP A 187 -32.08 4.68 -8.10
N ILE A 188 -31.54 5.48 -7.17
CA ILE A 188 -32.22 6.66 -6.64
C ILE A 188 -32.35 7.75 -7.72
N VAL A 189 -31.27 7.98 -8.48
CA VAL A 189 -31.26 8.99 -9.56
C VAL A 189 -32.25 8.61 -10.66
N ASP A 190 -32.28 7.33 -11.05
CA ASP A 190 -33.12 6.80 -12.11
C ASP A 190 -34.60 6.80 -11.71
N GLU A 191 -34.95 6.39 -10.49
CA GLU A 191 -36.31 6.54 -9.95
C GLU A 191 -36.84 7.98 -10.09
N MET A 192 -35.99 8.96 -9.79
CA MET A 192 -36.34 10.37 -9.91
C MET A 192 -36.50 10.83 -11.37
N ALA A 193 -35.77 10.21 -12.31
CA ALA A 193 -35.80 10.54 -13.73
C ALA A 193 -36.96 9.87 -14.46
N LEU A 194 -37.22 8.57 -14.19
CA LEU A 194 -38.38 7.82 -14.67
C LEU A 194 -39.69 8.41 -14.15
N GLY A 195 -39.75 8.78 -12.87
CA GLY A 195 -40.91 9.46 -12.29
C GLY A 195 -41.23 10.82 -12.93
N ARG A 196 -40.31 11.38 -13.73
CA ARG A 196 -40.49 12.62 -14.51
C ARG A 196 -40.70 12.38 -16.01
N GLY A 197 -40.63 11.13 -16.47
CA GLY A 197 -40.76 10.78 -17.88
C GLY A 197 -39.56 11.18 -18.74
N THR A 198 -38.35 11.20 -18.17
CA THR A 198 -37.12 11.62 -18.89
C THR A 198 -36.73 10.63 -20.00
N TRP A 199 -37.06 9.34 -19.81
CA TRP A 199 -37.00 8.25 -20.78
C TRP A 199 -38.08 7.21 -20.44
N ALA A 200 -38.39 6.34 -21.40
CA ALA A 200 -39.38 5.27 -21.21
C ALA A 200 -38.93 3.96 -21.84
N ILE A 201 -39.33 2.85 -21.20
CA ILE A 201 -39.12 1.49 -21.70
C ILE A 201 -40.45 0.99 -22.27
N GLU A 202 -40.39 0.47 -23.49
CA GLU A 202 -41.61 0.03 -24.18
C GLU A 202 -42.28 -1.14 -23.46
N SER A 203 -43.61 -1.05 -23.40
CA SER A 203 -44.41 -1.92 -22.54
C SER A 203 -44.45 -3.40 -22.97
N GLU A 204 -44.13 -3.67 -24.24
CA GLU A 204 -44.19 -5.02 -24.81
C GLU A 204 -42.93 -5.86 -24.53
N THR A 205 -41.81 -5.22 -24.20
CA THR A 205 -40.51 -5.90 -24.01
C THR A 205 -40.10 -6.08 -22.55
N LYS A 206 -40.77 -5.39 -21.63
CA LYS A 206 -40.47 -5.41 -20.18
C LYS A 206 -41.21 -6.52 -19.42
N LEU A 207 -40.67 -6.88 -18.27
CA LEU A 207 -41.24 -7.84 -17.31
C LEU A 207 -42.42 -7.25 -16.53
N GLY A 208 -42.53 -5.93 -16.47
CA GLY A 208 -43.58 -5.23 -15.74
C GLY A 208 -43.41 -5.27 -14.21
N VAL A 209 -42.20 -5.54 -13.73
CA VAL A 209 -41.86 -5.56 -12.29
C VAL A 209 -41.03 -4.33 -11.95
N THR A 210 -41.44 -3.61 -10.91
CA THR A 210 -40.71 -2.45 -10.37
C THR A 210 -40.05 -2.80 -9.03
N VAL A 211 -38.85 -2.30 -8.78
CA VAL A 211 -38.15 -2.45 -7.49
C VAL A 211 -38.83 -1.61 -6.42
N TRP A 212 -39.01 -0.32 -6.69
CA TRP A 212 -39.84 0.60 -5.93
C TRP A 212 -40.33 1.70 -6.87
N GLY A 213 -41.49 2.30 -6.58
CA GLY A 213 -41.99 3.45 -7.35
C GLY A 213 -42.06 3.17 -8.85
N SER A 214 -41.22 3.87 -9.62
CA SER A 214 -41.14 3.81 -11.09
C SER A 214 -39.93 3.03 -11.61
N LEU A 215 -38.98 2.65 -10.75
CA LEU A 215 -37.75 1.94 -11.12
C LEU A 215 -38.05 0.52 -11.56
N GLU A 216 -37.94 0.27 -12.86
CA GLU A 216 -38.12 -1.05 -13.46
C GLU A 216 -36.98 -1.99 -13.07
N VAL A 217 -37.27 -3.30 -12.94
CA VAL A 217 -36.29 -4.30 -12.51
C VAL A 217 -35.15 -4.43 -13.52
N GLU A 218 -35.42 -4.23 -14.80
CA GLU A 218 -34.45 -4.21 -15.88
C GLU A 218 -33.39 -3.12 -15.69
N GLU A 219 -33.81 -1.88 -15.40
CA GLU A 219 -32.90 -0.76 -15.12
C GLU A 219 -32.09 -1.02 -13.85
N ALA A 220 -32.75 -1.54 -12.82
CA ALA A 220 -32.06 -1.89 -11.58
C ALA A 220 -30.95 -2.94 -11.83
N VAL A 221 -31.25 -3.97 -12.63
CA VAL A 221 -30.28 -4.99 -13.06
C VAL A 221 -29.22 -4.40 -13.97
N PHE A 222 -29.55 -3.49 -14.88
CA PHE A 222 -28.61 -2.82 -15.77
C PHE A 222 -27.56 -2.04 -14.98
N PHE A 223 -27.96 -1.17 -14.03
CA PHE A 223 -27.01 -0.41 -13.20
C PHE A 223 -26.16 -1.32 -12.32
N LEU A 224 -26.74 -2.40 -11.77
CA LEU A 224 -25.98 -3.38 -11.00
C LEU A 224 -24.94 -4.07 -11.89
N ALA A 225 -25.36 -4.58 -13.04
CA ALA A 225 -24.53 -5.34 -13.96
C ALA A 225 -23.40 -4.50 -14.53
N THR A 226 -23.66 -3.26 -14.95
CA THR A 226 -22.63 -2.34 -15.45
C THR A 226 -21.60 -2.00 -14.38
N ASN A 227 -22.02 -1.74 -13.13
CA ASN A 227 -21.07 -1.54 -12.02
C ASN A 227 -20.29 -2.80 -11.66
N VAL A 228 -20.90 -3.99 -11.75
CA VAL A 228 -20.18 -5.27 -11.66
C VAL A 228 -19.13 -5.35 -12.75
N LEU A 229 -19.46 -5.11 -14.02
CA LEU A 229 -18.51 -5.19 -15.13
C LEU A 229 -17.34 -4.20 -14.97
N ILE A 230 -17.60 -2.98 -14.50
CA ILE A 230 -16.54 -2.00 -14.21
C ILE A 230 -15.58 -2.54 -13.16
N VAL A 231 -16.10 -3.05 -12.04
CA VAL A 231 -15.27 -3.58 -10.95
C VAL A 231 -14.54 -4.86 -11.35
N LEU A 232 -15.18 -5.76 -12.10
CA LEU A 232 -14.52 -6.95 -12.64
C LEU A 232 -13.41 -6.58 -13.63
N GLY A 233 -13.64 -5.58 -14.48
CA GLY A 233 -12.64 -5.05 -15.41
C GLY A 233 -11.43 -4.46 -14.68
N LEU A 234 -11.66 -3.62 -13.67
CA LEU A 234 -10.59 -3.05 -12.85
C LEU A 234 -9.82 -4.14 -12.09
N GLY A 235 -10.53 -5.10 -11.49
CA GLY A 235 -9.92 -6.22 -10.78
C GLY A 235 -9.09 -7.14 -11.69
N ALA A 236 -9.50 -7.35 -12.93
CA ALA A 236 -8.70 -8.09 -13.91
C ALA A 236 -7.43 -7.32 -14.31
N ILE A 237 -7.51 -6.00 -14.48
CA ILE A 237 -6.34 -5.16 -14.74
C ILE A 237 -5.41 -5.14 -13.52
N ASP A 238 -5.92 -4.96 -12.30
CA ASP A 238 -5.13 -5.01 -11.06
C ASP A 238 -4.46 -6.37 -10.85
N ASN A 239 -5.12 -7.48 -11.19
CA ASN A 239 -4.52 -8.81 -11.16
C ASN A 239 -3.29 -8.87 -12.10
N ALA A 240 -3.48 -8.44 -13.35
CA ALA A 240 -2.40 -8.41 -14.34
C ALA A 240 -1.22 -7.53 -13.90
N LEU A 241 -1.52 -6.34 -13.37
CA LEU A 241 -0.53 -5.39 -12.87
C LEU A 241 0.21 -5.94 -11.66
N ALA A 242 -0.50 -6.57 -10.72
CA ALA A 242 0.09 -7.18 -9.54
C ALA A 242 1.04 -8.33 -9.91
N ILE A 243 0.67 -9.16 -10.89
CA ILE A 243 1.56 -10.20 -11.45
C ILE A 243 2.80 -9.55 -12.08
N ALA A 244 2.61 -8.55 -12.94
CA ALA A 244 3.71 -7.85 -13.60
C ALA A 244 4.67 -7.22 -12.57
N ASP A 245 4.14 -6.59 -11.52
CA ASP A 245 4.95 -5.97 -10.47
C ASP A 245 5.71 -7.01 -9.63
N ALA A 246 5.05 -8.13 -9.31
CA ALA A 246 5.58 -9.13 -8.39
C ALA A 246 6.70 -9.98 -8.97
N PHE A 247 6.77 -10.20 -10.29
CA PHE A 247 7.68 -11.16 -10.92
C PHE A 247 8.71 -10.50 -11.84
N PRO A 248 9.82 -9.96 -11.30
CA PRO A 248 10.87 -9.35 -12.11
C PRO A 248 11.60 -10.35 -13.02
N ASP A 249 11.52 -11.66 -12.75
CA ASP A 249 12.04 -12.72 -13.61
C ASP A 249 11.28 -12.83 -14.94
N ALA A 250 9.98 -12.57 -14.92
CA ALA A 250 9.11 -12.65 -16.09
C ALA A 250 8.90 -11.27 -16.75
N PHE A 251 8.94 -10.20 -15.95
CA PHE A 251 8.71 -8.83 -16.39
C PHE A 251 9.88 -7.95 -15.95
N GLU A 252 10.91 -7.83 -16.78
CA GLU A 252 12.11 -7.03 -16.44
C GLU A 252 11.73 -5.59 -16.09
N SER A 253 10.90 -4.95 -16.92
CA SER A 253 10.28 -3.67 -16.63
C SER A 253 8.83 -3.83 -16.16
N ALA A 254 8.42 -3.09 -15.13
CA ALA A 254 7.03 -2.94 -14.72
C ALA A 254 6.58 -1.48 -14.92
N PRO A 255 6.28 -1.06 -16.16
CA PRO A 255 5.87 0.31 -16.42
C PRO A 255 4.54 0.63 -15.72
N GLU A 256 4.34 1.90 -15.33
CA GLU A 256 3.09 2.34 -14.71
C GLU A 256 1.86 2.09 -15.62
N CYS A 257 2.05 2.23 -16.93
CA CYS A 257 1.04 2.08 -17.98
C CYS A 257 1.51 1.04 -19.01
N PRO A 258 1.42 -0.27 -18.71
CA PRO A 258 1.86 -1.32 -19.62
C PRO A 258 1.00 -1.40 -20.89
N SER A 259 1.47 -2.10 -21.92
CA SER A 259 0.62 -2.39 -23.08
C SER A 259 -0.45 -3.44 -22.73
N PRO A 260 -1.57 -3.48 -23.46
CA PRO A 260 -2.55 -4.57 -23.32
C PRO A 260 -1.93 -5.96 -23.50
N THR A 261 -0.91 -6.10 -24.35
CA THR A 261 -0.20 -7.37 -24.55
C THR A 261 0.54 -7.82 -23.30
N THR A 262 1.21 -6.92 -22.59
CA THR A 262 1.87 -7.23 -21.31
C THR A 262 0.85 -7.63 -20.24
N LEU A 263 -0.31 -6.97 -20.18
CA LEU A 263 -1.38 -7.35 -19.24
C LEU A 263 -1.88 -8.77 -19.51
N ILE A 264 -2.11 -9.13 -20.78
CA ILE A 264 -2.53 -10.48 -21.17
C ILE A 264 -1.44 -11.50 -20.84
N GLN A 265 -0.18 -11.20 -21.14
CA GLN A 265 0.96 -12.07 -20.80
C GLN A 265 1.05 -12.33 -19.30
N ALA A 266 0.81 -11.31 -18.47
CA ALA A 266 0.76 -11.44 -17.01
C ALA A 266 -0.36 -12.39 -16.57
N LEU A 267 -1.58 -12.21 -17.08
CA LEU A 267 -2.73 -13.06 -16.72
C LEU A 267 -2.56 -14.53 -17.15
N LEU A 268 -1.81 -14.78 -18.24
CA LEU A 268 -1.54 -16.12 -18.76
C LEU A 268 -0.25 -16.75 -18.21
N MET A 269 0.44 -16.06 -17.30
CA MET A 269 1.72 -16.53 -16.77
C MET A 269 1.55 -17.83 -15.96
N PRO A 270 2.40 -18.86 -16.17
CA PRO A 270 2.32 -20.09 -15.42
C PRO A 270 2.79 -19.93 -13.97
N TRP A 271 2.12 -20.62 -13.05
CA TRP A 271 2.38 -20.58 -11.61
C TRP A 271 3.25 -21.76 -11.15
N SER A 272 4.58 -21.57 -11.12
CA SER A 272 5.52 -22.53 -10.53
C SER A 272 5.53 -22.47 -9.00
N GLU A 273 6.03 -23.51 -8.32
CA GLU A 273 6.18 -23.49 -6.86
C GLU A 273 7.14 -22.39 -6.37
N GLU A 274 8.15 -22.04 -7.17
CA GLU A 274 9.05 -20.92 -6.90
C GLU A 274 8.30 -19.57 -6.90
N ARG A 275 7.43 -19.34 -7.89
CA ARG A 275 6.60 -18.12 -7.95
C ARG A 275 5.61 -18.04 -6.80
N LYS A 276 4.99 -19.16 -6.43
CA LYS A 276 4.14 -19.24 -5.22
C LYS A 276 4.96 -18.94 -3.96
N GLY A 277 6.19 -19.45 -3.88
CA GLY A 277 7.13 -19.16 -2.80
C GLY A 277 7.45 -17.67 -2.66
N ARG A 278 7.67 -16.99 -3.79
CA ARG A 278 7.88 -15.53 -3.81
C ARG A 278 6.68 -14.76 -3.25
N ILE A 279 5.45 -15.10 -3.64
CA ILE A 279 4.24 -14.44 -3.10
C ILE A 279 4.11 -14.68 -1.60
N ARG A 280 4.38 -15.89 -1.11
CA ARG A 280 4.42 -16.16 0.35
C ARG A 280 5.44 -15.29 1.07
N GLY A 281 6.64 -15.12 0.51
CA GLY A 281 7.64 -14.22 1.09
C GLY A 281 7.23 -12.75 1.07
N VAL A 282 6.49 -12.30 0.04
CA VAL A 282 5.88 -10.95 0.03
C VAL A 282 4.82 -10.81 1.14
N GLN A 283 3.95 -11.82 1.32
CA GLN A 283 2.97 -11.85 2.41
C GLN A 283 3.65 -11.76 3.78
N GLU A 284 4.71 -12.54 4.01
CA GLU A 284 5.50 -12.50 5.25
C GLU A 284 6.16 -11.11 5.48
N ALA A 285 6.65 -10.48 4.41
CA ALA A 285 7.23 -9.13 4.49
C ALA A 285 6.19 -8.06 4.86
N VAL A 286 4.99 -8.13 4.28
CA VAL A 286 3.87 -7.23 4.64
C VAL A 286 3.43 -7.47 6.08
N GLU A 287 3.31 -8.72 6.50
CA GLU A 287 2.95 -9.07 7.87
C GLU A 287 3.97 -8.53 8.88
N ARG A 288 5.27 -8.68 8.58
CA ARG A 288 6.36 -8.12 9.41
C ARG A 288 6.25 -6.61 9.51
N LEU A 289 6.01 -5.90 8.40
CA LEU A 289 5.81 -4.45 8.40
C LEU A 289 4.59 -4.03 9.24
N CYS A 290 3.44 -4.69 9.04
CA CYS A 290 2.21 -4.39 9.76
C CYS A 290 2.37 -4.57 11.28
N ARG A 291 3.04 -5.66 11.70
CA ARG A 291 3.28 -5.96 13.12
C ARG A 291 4.31 -5.02 13.77
N LYS A 292 5.39 -4.69 13.06
CA LYS A 292 6.55 -3.99 13.64
C LYS A 292 6.50 -2.47 13.49
N SER A 293 5.81 -1.91 12.47
CA SER A 293 5.67 -0.46 12.33
C SER A 293 4.32 -0.01 11.78
N ARG A 294 3.46 0.47 12.68
CA ARG A 294 2.16 1.06 12.34
C ARG A 294 2.26 2.33 11.49
N SER A 295 3.31 3.13 11.65
CA SER A 295 3.52 4.36 10.87
C SER A 295 4.01 4.05 9.46
N PHE A 296 5.02 3.17 9.32
CA PHE A 296 5.51 2.80 7.99
C PHE A 296 4.53 1.92 7.22
N TYR A 297 3.71 1.11 7.88
CA TYR A 297 2.65 0.37 7.20
C TYR A 297 1.62 1.32 6.54
N LEU A 298 1.19 2.36 7.25
CA LEU A 298 0.32 3.38 6.67
C LEU A 298 1.02 4.14 5.53
N ALA A 299 2.27 4.55 5.73
CA ALA A 299 3.00 5.29 4.70
C ALA A 299 3.27 4.45 3.44
N SER A 300 3.63 3.18 3.60
CA SER A 300 3.83 2.21 2.50
C SER A 300 2.60 2.15 1.58
N SER A 301 1.40 2.27 2.14
CA SER A 301 0.14 2.27 1.39
C SER A 301 0.02 3.40 0.35
N THR A 302 0.79 4.47 0.51
CA THR A 302 0.81 5.58 -0.45
C THR A 302 1.72 5.32 -1.65
N PHE A 303 2.67 4.39 -1.56
CA PHE A 303 3.45 3.91 -2.70
C PHE A 303 2.62 2.99 -3.60
N THR A 304 3.08 2.72 -4.82
CA THR A 304 2.45 1.82 -5.80
C THR A 304 3.48 0.97 -6.53
N GLY A 305 3.01 -0.10 -7.17
CA GLY A 305 3.81 -0.90 -8.10
C GLY A 305 4.99 -1.62 -7.46
N ARG A 306 5.97 -1.95 -8.30
CA ARG A 306 7.19 -2.68 -7.90
C ARG A 306 8.03 -1.94 -6.86
N LEU A 307 8.11 -0.60 -6.93
CA LEU A 307 8.79 0.20 -5.92
C LEU A 307 8.25 -0.07 -4.51
N ARG A 308 6.92 -0.18 -4.35
CA ARG A 308 6.32 -0.50 -3.04
C ARG A 308 6.73 -1.89 -2.57
N ILE A 309 6.73 -2.89 -3.46
CA ILE A 309 7.14 -4.25 -3.13
C ILE A 309 8.58 -4.25 -2.63
N ASP A 310 9.49 -3.64 -3.38
CA ASP A 310 10.92 -3.65 -3.05
C ASP A 310 11.24 -2.87 -1.77
N LEU A 311 10.54 -1.76 -1.49
CA LEU A 311 10.65 -1.05 -0.22
C LEU A 311 10.16 -1.89 0.97
N VAL A 312 9.08 -2.66 0.79
CA VAL A 312 8.57 -3.59 1.81
C VAL A 312 9.56 -4.73 2.03
N LEU A 313 10.17 -5.28 0.98
CA LEU A 313 11.19 -6.32 1.07
C LEU A 313 12.47 -5.80 1.75
N LEU A 314 12.91 -4.59 1.43
CA LEU A 314 14.02 -3.91 2.09
C LEU A 314 13.74 -3.71 3.60
N TYR A 315 12.57 -3.17 3.95
CA TYR A 315 12.16 -3.03 5.34
C TYR A 315 12.15 -4.39 6.05
N SER A 316 11.61 -5.40 5.38
CA SER A 316 11.49 -6.76 5.89
C SER A 316 12.86 -7.39 6.18
N TYR A 317 13.87 -7.16 5.33
CA TYR A 317 15.26 -7.55 5.57
C TYR A 317 15.87 -6.80 6.75
N CYS A 318 15.81 -5.46 6.76
CA CYS A 318 16.38 -4.66 7.84
C CYS A 318 15.80 -5.05 9.19
N ARG A 319 14.47 -5.23 9.28
CA ARG A 319 13.81 -5.62 10.53
C ARG A 319 14.11 -7.06 10.94
N MET A 320 14.27 -7.96 9.99
CA MET A 320 14.67 -9.34 10.27
C MET A 320 16.10 -9.40 10.82
N ALA A 321 17.03 -8.65 10.22
CA ALA A 321 18.41 -8.58 10.70
C ALA A 321 18.49 -7.99 12.11
N ASP A 322 17.78 -6.89 12.34
CA ASP A 322 17.60 -6.25 13.67
C ASP A 322 17.04 -7.24 14.71
N ASP A 323 15.98 -7.97 14.37
CA ASP A 323 15.39 -8.99 15.27
C ASP A 323 16.37 -10.14 15.60
N LEU A 324 17.20 -10.60 14.65
CA LEU A 324 18.21 -11.65 14.91
C LEU A 324 19.32 -11.20 15.87
N ILE A 325 19.58 -9.90 15.93
CA ILE A 325 20.62 -9.29 16.77
C ILE A 325 20.07 -8.94 18.15
N ASP A 326 18.82 -8.46 18.21
CA ASP A 326 18.15 -8.06 19.44
C ASP A 326 17.64 -9.23 20.27
N GLU A 327 17.12 -10.27 19.61
CA GLU A 327 16.52 -11.44 20.24
C GLU A 327 17.13 -12.72 19.62
N PRO A 328 18.44 -12.97 19.84
CA PRO A 328 19.10 -14.12 19.22
C PRO A 328 18.45 -15.43 19.71
N PRO A 329 18.18 -16.40 18.80
CA PRO A 329 17.74 -17.73 19.19
C PRO A 329 18.68 -18.38 20.22
N GLU A 330 18.14 -19.17 21.13
CA GLU A 330 18.89 -19.77 22.25
C GLU A 330 20.19 -20.44 21.76
N GLY A 331 21.33 -20.01 22.31
CA GLY A 331 22.64 -20.64 22.10
C GLY A 331 23.57 -20.00 21.08
N LEU A 332 23.17 -18.92 20.39
CA LEU A 332 24.06 -18.15 19.50
C LEU A 332 24.28 -16.72 20.02
N ASP A 333 25.51 -16.21 19.90
CA ASP A 333 25.80 -14.82 20.22
C ASP A 333 25.52 -13.89 19.02
N THR A 334 25.42 -12.59 19.29
CA THR A 334 25.18 -11.56 18.26
C THR A 334 26.28 -11.54 17.19
N SER A 335 27.53 -11.86 17.55
CA SER A 335 28.66 -11.86 16.62
C SER A 335 28.47 -12.92 15.53
N ALA A 336 28.03 -14.12 15.90
CA ALA A 336 27.77 -15.20 14.97
C ALA A 336 26.68 -14.84 13.94
N TRP A 337 25.64 -14.10 14.34
CA TRP A 337 24.61 -13.63 13.40
C TRP A 337 25.13 -12.55 12.45
N ILE A 338 25.96 -11.63 12.94
CA ILE A 338 26.62 -10.63 12.09
C ILE A 338 27.53 -11.33 11.08
N ASP A 339 28.29 -12.35 11.48
CA ASP A 339 29.14 -13.13 10.59
C ASP A 339 28.33 -13.88 9.53
N ARG A 340 27.18 -14.47 9.91
CA ARG A 340 26.26 -15.14 8.97
C ARG A 340 25.65 -14.17 7.96
N LEU A 341 25.19 -13.01 8.43
CA LEU A 341 24.66 -11.95 7.55
C LEU A 341 25.75 -11.43 6.60
N THR A 342 26.98 -11.27 7.10
CA THR A 342 28.14 -10.88 6.29
C THR A 342 28.46 -11.95 5.24
N GLY A 343 28.45 -13.24 5.62
CA GLY A 343 28.64 -14.36 4.71
C GLY A 343 27.59 -14.42 3.60
N HIS A 344 26.32 -14.12 3.93
CA HIS A 344 25.26 -13.97 2.94
C HIS A 344 25.55 -12.83 1.96
N LEU A 345 25.92 -11.63 2.45
CA LEU A 345 26.24 -10.50 1.58
C LEU A 345 27.47 -10.76 0.72
N ASP A 346 28.50 -11.41 1.25
CA ASP A 346 29.70 -11.80 0.52
C ASP A 346 29.37 -12.79 -0.60
N LEU A 347 28.51 -13.78 -0.36
CA LEU A 347 28.02 -14.67 -1.41
C LEU A 347 27.24 -13.89 -2.47
N VAL A 348 26.43 -12.90 -2.11
CA VAL A 348 25.65 -12.15 -3.10
C VAL A 348 26.51 -11.19 -3.93
N TYR A 349 27.37 -10.39 -3.29
CA TYR A 349 28.08 -9.28 -3.94
C TYR A 349 29.51 -9.60 -4.37
N LYS A 350 30.11 -10.69 -3.88
CA LYS A 350 31.47 -11.13 -4.26
C LYS A 350 31.43 -12.54 -4.87
N PRO A 351 30.68 -12.76 -5.97
CA PRO A 351 30.61 -14.07 -6.62
C PRO A 351 32.00 -14.52 -7.09
N ARG A 352 32.27 -15.82 -7.03
CA ARG A 352 33.54 -16.38 -7.54
C ARG A 352 33.55 -16.24 -9.06
N LYS A 353 34.73 -15.93 -9.64
CA LYS A 353 34.90 -15.63 -11.07
C LYS A 353 34.42 -16.75 -12.01
N ASP A 354 34.44 -18.00 -11.56
CA ASP A 354 34.10 -19.17 -12.37
C ASP A 354 32.66 -19.71 -12.12
N THR A 355 31.82 -18.97 -11.38
CA THR A 355 30.46 -19.40 -11.04
C THR A 355 29.42 -18.81 -11.99
N THR A 356 28.53 -19.64 -12.55
CA THR A 356 27.39 -19.16 -13.35
C THR A 356 26.34 -18.47 -12.46
N PRO A 357 25.51 -17.56 -12.99
CA PRO A 357 24.44 -16.92 -12.20
C PRO A 357 23.49 -17.93 -11.52
N THR A 358 23.20 -19.04 -12.19
CA THR A 358 22.37 -20.14 -11.65
C THR A 358 23.04 -20.85 -10.48
N LEU A 359 24.30 -21.24 -10.62
CA LEU A 359 25.07 -21.86 -9.54
C LEU A 359 25.22 -20.90 -8.35
N GLN A 360 25.39 -19.60 -8.61
CA GLN A 360 25.46 -18.60 -7.56
C GLN A 360 24.14 -18.51 -6.78
N ALA A 361 23.00 -18.49 -7.47
CA ALA A 361 21.69 -18.49 -6.85
C ALA A 361 21.42 -19.77 -6.03
N ASP A 362 21.89 -20.94 -6.51
CA ASP A 362 21.82 -22.20 -5.78
C ASP A 362 22.66 -22.17 -4.50
N MET A 363 23.88 -21.65 -4.58
CA MET A 363 24.77 -21.50 -3.42
C MET A 363 24.18 -20.55 -2.37
N VAL A 364 23.62 -19.42 -2.79
CA VAL A 364 22.95 -18.47 -1.88
C VAL A 364 21.74 -19.14 -1.21
N ARG A 365 20.90 -19.84 -1.96
CA ARG A 365 19.75 -20.58 -1.39
C ARG A 365 20.19 -21.63 -0.39
N ALA A 366 21.19 -22.45 -0.73
CA ALA A 366 21.72 -23.48 0.17
C ALA A 366 22.27 -22.88 1.47
N TYR A 367 22.99 -21.75 1.38
CA TYR A 367 23.52 -21.04 2.54
C TYR A 367 22.40 -20.48 3.44
N ILE A 368 21.36 -19.89 2.83
CA ILE A 368 20.19 -19.40 3.56
C ILE A 368 19.48 -20.55 4.28
N ASP A 369 19.28 -21.68 3.62
CA ASP A 369 18.61 -22.84 4.19
C ASP A 369 19.40 -23.51 5.33
N SER A 370 20.74 -23.50 5.27
CA SER A 370 21.60 -24.09 6.30
C SER A 370 21.85 -23.18 7.50
N GLU A 371 22.10 -21.90 7.28
CA GLU A 371 22.55 -20.98 8.33
C GLU A 371 21.43 -20.20 9.00
N PHE A 372 20.24 -20.09 8.38
CA PHE A 372 19.17 -19.23 8.86
C PHE A 372 17.87 -19.99 9.22
N PRO A 373 17.18 -19.55 10.29
CA PRO A 373 15.88 -20.10 10.65
C PRO A 373 14.84 -19.79 9.57
N ALA A 374 13.80 -20.63 9.48
CA ALA A 374 12.75 -20.50 8.47
C ALA A 374 12.13 -19.09 8.41
N SER A 375 11.99 -18.41 9.56
CA SER A 375 11.44 -17.05 9.67
C SER A 375 12.28 -15.97 8.97
N ALA A 376 13.57 -16.20 8.73
CA ALA A 376 14.49 -15.23 8.13
C ALA A 376 14.67 -15.43 6.62
N ARG A 377 14.38 -16.63 6.11
CA ARG A 377 14.78 -17.05 4.75
C ARG A 377 14.17 -16.20 3.65
N SER A 378 12.89 -15.88 3.74
CA SER A 378 12.20 -15.06 2.73
C SER A 378 12.77 -13.64 2.66
N ALA A 379 13.14 -13.05 3.80
CA ALA A 379 13.72 -11.70 3.87
C ALA A 379 15.10 -11.64 3.21
N LEU A 380 15.88 -12.71 3.32
CA LEU A 380 17.20 -12.84 2.68
C LEU A 380 17.04 -13.10 1.18
N SER A 381 16.27 -14.12 0.81
CA SER A 381 16.12 -14.57 -0.58
C SER A 381 15.43 -13.54 -1.49
N LEU A 382 14.57 -12.67 -0.92
CA LEU A 382 13.81 -11.69 -1.69
C LEU A 382 14.38 -10.27 -1.64
N LEU A 383 15.47 -10.03 -0.89
CA LEU A 383 16.12 -8.72 -0.90
C LEU A 383 16.54 -8.38 -2.35
N PRO A 384 16.15 -7.23 -2.92
CA PRO A 384 16.45 -6.88 -4.32
C PRO A 384 17.90 -6.41 -4.50
N THR A 385 18.87 -7.29 -4.20
CA THR A 385 20.30 -6.97 -4.13
C THR A 385 20.90 -6.52 -5.46
N SER A 386 20.32 -6.91 -6.59
CA SER A 386 20.71 -6.39 -7.91
C SER A 386 20.45 -4.89 -8.07
N LEU A 387 19.58 -4.31 -7.24
CA LEU A 387 19.18 -2.89 -7.27
C LEU A 387 19.81 -2.08 -6.14
N LEU A 388 20.50 -2.73 -5.20
CA LEU A 388 21.00 -2.11 -3.99
C LEU A 388 22.53 -2.04 -4.00
N PRO A 389 23.13 -0.90 -3.63
CA PRO A 389 24.56 -0.84 -3.41
C PRO A 389 24.96 -1.71 -2.21
N PRO A 390 26.11 -2.40 -2.26
CA PRO A 390 26.56 -3.27 -1.17
C PRO A 390 26.95 -2.48 0.09
N GLU A 391 27.63 -1.34 -0.07
CA GLU A 391 28.26 -0.61 1.04
C GLU A 391 27.29 -0.24 2.17
N PRO A 392 26.09 0.32 1.91
CA PRO A 392 25.13 0.60 2.99
C PRO A 392 24.66 -0.65 3.75
N LEU A 393 24.57 -1.81 3.09
CA LEU A 393 24.20 -3.07 3.76
C LEU A 393 25.32 -3.56 4.69
N TYR A 394 26.58 -3.46 4.28
CA TYR A 394 27.71 -3.79 5.16
C TYR A 394 27.82 -2.81 6.32
N LEU A 395 27.65 -1.50 6.08
CA LEU A 395 27.66 -0.49 7.14
C LEU A 395 26.52 -0.68 8.15
N LEU A 396 25.35 -1.15 7.70
CA LEU A 396 24.27 -1.56 8.60
C LEU A 396 24.73 -2.68 9.56
N LEU A 397 25.46 -3.69 9.04
CA LEU A 397 26.03 -4.76 9.87
C LEU A 397 27.11 -4.26 10.84
N GLU A 398 27.91 -3.24 10.46
CA GLU A 398 28.83 -2.57 11.39
C GLU A 398 28.07 -1.85 12.52
N GLY A 399 26.93 -1.22 12.22
CA GLY A 399 26.05 -0.63 13.21
C GLY A 399 25.59 -1.63 14.27
N PHE A 400 25.22 -2.83 13.85
CA PHE A 400 24.83 -3.93 14.75
C PHE A 400 25.98 -4.42 15.65
N LYS A 401 27.25 -4.23 15.27
CA LYS A 401 28.39 -4.48 16.17
C LYS A 401 28.46 -3.47 17.31
N THR A 402 27.83 -2.30 17.19
CA THR A 402 27.68 -1.39 18.32
C THR A 402 26.63 -1.93 19.30
N ASP A 403 25.55 -2.52 18.80
CA ASP A 403 24.51 -3.13 19.64
C ASP A 403 25.03 -4.33 20.44
N SER A 404 25.93 -5.14 19.84
CA SER A 404 26.55 -6.28 20.53
C SER A 404 27.49 -5.88 21.68
N LYS A 405 27.92 -4.61 21.73
CA LYS A 405 28.80 -4.10 22.78
C LYS A 405 28.04 -3.74 24.07
N PHE A 406 26.72 -3.58 24.04
CA PHE A 406 25.95 -3.41 25.27
C PHE A 406 26.05 -4.68 26.13
N ARG A 407 26.68 -4.57 27.30
CA ARG A 407 26.82 -5.70 28.23
C ARG A 407 25.75 -5.63 29.31
N PRO A 408 25.18 -6.76 29.73
CA PRO A 408 24.37 -6.80 30.94
C PRO A 408 25.18 -6.28 32.13
N ILE A 409 24.54 -5.51 33.01
CA ILE A 409 25.14 -4.87 34.20
C ILE A 409 25.97 -5.88 35.02
N GLU A 410 25.56 -7.15 35.05
CA GLU A 410 26.23 -8.23 35.78
C GLU A 410 27.64 -8.59 35.26
N LYS A 411 27.98 -8.25 33.99
CA LYS A 411 29.27 -8.61 33.33
C LYS A 411 30.21 -7.40 33.13
N GLY A 412 29.93 -6.28 33.77
CA GLY A 412 30.70 -5.04 33.72
C GLY A 412 30.01 -3.96 32.88
N ASP A 413 29.96 -2.74 33.42
CA ASP A 413 29.29 -1.58 32.83
C ASP A 413 30.07 -1.05 31.62
N TYR A 414 29.67 -1.44 30.40
CA TYR A 414 30.19 -0.84 29.17
C TYR A 414 29.03 -0.30 28.31
N PHE A 415 29.07 1.01 28.07
CA PHE A 415 28.09 1.74 27.27
C PHE A 415 28.82 2.35 26.05
N PRO A 416 28.56 1.87 24.82
CA PRO A 416 29.34 2.24 23.65
C PRO A 416 29.09 3.67 23.14
N ILE A 417 27.96 4.30 23.51
CA ILE A 417 27.65 5.68 23.10
C ILE A 417 28.28 6.68 24.09
N ALA A 418 29.57 6.94 23.92
CA ALA A 418 30.32 7.83 24.81
C ALA A 418 29.91 9.30 24.65
N ASN A 419 29.76 9.76 23.40
CA ASN A 419 29.48 11.15 23.06
C ASN A 419 28.55 11.25 21.84
N GLU A 420 28.26 12.49 21.45
CA GLU A 420 27.36 12.80 20.33
C GLU A 420 27.88 12.26 18.99
N ASP A 421 29.19 12.21 18.76
CA ASP A 421 29.76 11.66 17.54
C ASP A 421 29.49 10.16 17.42
N HIS A 422 29.64 9.40 18.52
CA HIS A 422 29.30 7.97 18.54
C HIS A 422 27.80 7.74 18.30
N LEU A 423 26.94 8.62 18.84
CA LEU A 423 25.50 8.56 18.59
C LEU A 423 25.17 8.80 17.10
N ARG A 424 25.80 9.82 16.49
CA ARG A 424 25.63 10.14 15.08
C ARG A 424 26.17 9.04 14.17
N GLU A 425 27.32 8.47 14.49
CA GLU A 425 27.92 7.34 13.76
C GLU A 425 26.99 6.13 13.80
N TYR A 426 26.53 5.74 14.99
CA TYR A 426 25.55 4.66 15.16
C TYR A 426 24.29 4.90 14.31
N ALA A 427 23.68 6.08 14.44
CA ALA A 427 22.48 6.43 13.69
C ALA A 427 22.70 6.47 12.17
N SER A 428 23.88 6.90 11.73
CA SER A 428 24.26 6.87 10.31
C SER A 428 24.35 5.43 9.81
N GLN A 429 24.91 4.51 10.59
CA GLN A 429 25.06 3.10 10.22
C GLN A 429 23.73 2.36 10.20
N VAL A 430 22.87 2.51 11.22
CA VAL A 430 21.64 1.70 11.35
C VAL A 430 20.42 2.28 10.63
N ALA A 431 20.44 3.58 10.30
CA ALA A 431 19.29 4.23 9.64
C ALA A 431 19.68 5.15 8.47
N GLY A 432 20.83 5.84 8.54
CA GLY A 432 21.34 6.64 7.43
C GLY A 432 21.55 5.81 6.16
N THR A 433 22.17 4.65 6.30
CA THR A 433 22.35 3.64 5.24
C THR A 433 21.02 3.20 4.61
N VAL A 434 19.97 3.02 5.42
CA VAL A 434 18.63 2.65 4.95
C VAL A 434 18.03 3.77 4.08
N GLY A 435 18.30 5.04 4.41
CA GLY A 435 17.95 6.19 3.56
C GLY A 435 18.57 6.09 2.16
N GLU A 436 19.82 5.65 2.05
CA GLU A 436 20.53 5.45 0.77
C GLU A 436 19.98 4.26 -0.02
N LEU A 437 19.64 3.17 0.67
CA LEU A 437 19.01 2.00 0.05
C LEU A 437 17.63 2.35 -0.51
N CYS A 438 16.82 3.10 0.24
CA CYS A 438 15.55 3.64 -0.25
C CYS A 438 15.73 4.54 -1.48
N LEU A 439 16.73 5.43 -1.47
CA LEU A 439 17.03 6.31 -2.61
C LEU A 439 17.47 5.52 -3.84
N SER A 440 18.21 4.42 -3.66
CA SER A 440 18.64 3.54 -4.75
C SER A 440 17.44 2.86 -5.42
N LEU A 441 16.50 2.34 -4.63
CA LEU A 441 15.26 1.77 -5.16
C LEU A 441 14.39 2.82 -5.87
N ILE A 442 14.26 4.02 -5.28
CA ILE A 442 13.55 5.13 -5.93
C ILE A 442 14.19 5.46 -7.27
N SER A 443 15.52 5.61 -7.31
CA SER A 443 16.24 5.99 -8.52
C SER A 443 16.12 4.94 -9.62
N HIS A 444 16.03 3.65 -9.26
CA HIS A 444 15.89 2.56 -10.21
C HIS A 444 14.46 2.46 -10.78
N HIS A 445 13.46 2.55 -9.92
CA HIS A 445 12.06 2.39 -10.32
C HIS A 445 11.43 3.66 -10.90
N SER A 446 12.08 4.82 -10.72
CA SER A 446 11.49 6.07 -11.16
C SER A 446 11.56 6.26 -12.68
N SER A 447 10.44 6.66 -13.28
CA SER A 447 10.37 6.98 -14.71
C SER A 447 11.20 8.22 -15.08
N VAL A 448 11.30 9.16 -14.15
CA VAL A 448 12.10 10.38 -14.25
C VAL A 448 13.38 10.22 -13.44
N ARG A 449 14.52 10.45 -14.09
CA ARG A 449 15.82 10.42 -13.42
C ARG A 449 15.98 11.67 -12.54
N LEU A 450 16.63 11.48 -11.39
CA LEU A 450 17.09 12.58 -10.55
C LEU A 450 18.03 13.48 -11.34
N ASP A 451 17.87 14.79 -11.16
CA ASP A 451 18.77 15.78 -11.75
C ASP A 451 20.20 15.55 -11.26
N PRO A 452 21.17 15.27 -12.16
CA PRO A 452 22.57 15.06 -11.80
C PRO A 452 23.17 16.16 -10.92
N ALA A 453 22.71 17.42 -11.05
CA ALA A 453 23.17 18.53 -10.23
C ALA A 453 22.80 18.39 -8.74
N HIS A 454 21.72 17.66 -8.43
CA HIS A 454 21.17 17.55 -7.08
C HIS A 454 21.36 16.16 -6.45
N ILE A 455 21.79 15.13 -7.20
CA ILE A 455 21.94 13.74 -6.69
C ILE A 455 22.75 13.68 -5.39
N GLY A 456 23.90 14.36 -5.32
CA GLY A 456 24.75 14.34 -4.12
C GLY A 456 24.06 14.96 -2.89
N GLN A 457 23.28 16.02 -3.10
CA GLN A 457 22.54 16.70 -2.03
C GLN A 457 21.34 15.87 -1.57
N VAL A 458 20.62 15.23 -2.51
CA VAL A 458 19.53 14.30 -2.19
C VAL A 458 20.05 13.10 -1.41
N ALA A 459 21.19 12.51 -1.81
CA ALA A 459 21.81 11.40 -1.09
C ALA A 459 22.26 11.81 0.32
N ALA A 460 22.90 12.97 0.46
CA ALA A 460 23.28 13.50 1.78
C ALA A 460 22.05 13.75 2.66
N ALA A 461 20.99 14.33 2.11
CA ALA A 461 19.73 14.56 2.82
C ALA A 461 19.04 13.25 3.21
N ALA A 462 19.09 12.20 2.37
CA ALA A 462 18.53 10.89 2.67
C ALA A 462 19.24 10.23 3.87
N ARG A 463 20.58 10.27 3.90
CA ARG A 463 21.38 9.80 5.06
C ARG A 463 21.01 10.56 6.33
N ARG A 464 20.99 11.89 6.25
CA ARG A 464 20.66 12.77 7.37
C ARG A 464 19.24 12.56 7.87
N MET A 465 18.28 12.36 6.98
CA MET A 465 16.91 12.04 7.35
C MET A 465 16.86 10.71 8.11
N GLY A 466 17.60 9.68 7.68
CA GLY A 466 17.75 8.43 8.42
C GLY A 466 18.22 8.64 9.87
N ILE A 467 19.23 9.50 10.07
CA ILE A 467 19.72 9.88 11.41
C ILE A 467 18.60 10.54 12.24
N ALA A 468 17.86 11.49 11.66
CA ALA A 468 16.76 12.16 12.36
C ALA A 468 15.69 11.14 12.81
N LEU A 469 15.32 10.20 11.94
CA LEU A 469 14.35 9.15 12.27
C LEU A 469 14.86 8.22 13.38
N GLN A 470 16.17 7.91 13.40
CA GLN A 470 16.77 7.10 14.46
C GLN A 470 16.82 7.86 15.79
N PHE A 471 17.07 9.16 15.78
CA PHE A 471 17.01 9.97 16.99
C PHE A 471 15.60 10.01 17.58
N VAL A 472 14.56 10.09 16.72
CA VAL A 472 13.16 9.94 17.17
C VAL A 472 12.89 8.55 17.72
N ASN A 473 13.45 7.50 17.10
CA ASN A 473 13.32 6.13 17.59
C ASN A 473 13.93 5.97 19.00
N ILE A 474 15.18 6.41 19.19
CA ILE A 474 15.87 6.39 20.49
C ILE A 474 15.09 7.21 21.52
N ALA A 475 14.63 8.40 21.17
CA ALA A 475 13.85 9.26 22.06
C ALA A 475 12.52 8.60 22.53
N ARG A 476 11.88 7.82 21.64
CA ARG A 476 10.66 7.05 21.92
C ARG A 476 10.93 5.88 22.86
N ASP A 477 12.06 5.19 22.68
CA ASP A 477 12.30 3.87 23.28
C ASP A 477 13.26 3.88 24.48
N ILE A 478 13.72 5.05 24.97
CA ILE A 478 14.63 5.20 26.13
C ILE A 478 14.34 4.21 27.27
N ALA A 479 13.08 4.11 27.73
CA ALA A 479 12.73 3.21 28.84
C ALA A 479 12.67 1.73 28.42
N VAL A 480 12.23 1.44 27.20
CA VAL A 480 12.18 0.06 26.68
C VAL A 480 13.61 -0.48 26.52
N ASP A 481 14.50 0.34 25.97
CA ASP A 481 15.91 0.01 25.80
C ASP A 481 16.63 -0.15 27.14
N ALA A 482 16.33 0.72 28.11
CA ALA A 482 16.89 0.61 29.46
C ALA A 482 16.53 -0.71 30.15
N VAL A 483 15.33 -1.27 29.92
CA VAL A 483 14.95 -2.59 30.43
C VAL A 483 15.82 -3.72 29.84
N LEU A 484 16.31 -3.53 28.61
CA LEU A 484 17.26 -4.44 27.96
C LEU A 484 18.72 -4.16 28.34
N GLY A 485 18.97 -3.21 29.27
CA GLY A 485 20.31 -2.78 29.65
C GLY A 485 21.00 -1.89 28.62
N ARG A 486 20.26 -1.35 27.65
CA ARG A 486 20.79 -0.51 26.57
C ARG A 486 20.52 0.96 26.87
N VAL A 487 21.53 1.80 26.67
CA VAL A 487 21.43 3.27 26.82
C VAL A 487 22.12 3.94 25.64
N TYR A 488 21.31 4.47 24.73
CA TYR A 488 21.79 5.18 23.54
C TYR A 488 21.99 6.69 23.78
N LEU A 489 21.49 7.24 24.90
CA LEU A 489 21.81 8.62 25.26
C LEU A 489 23.33 8.73 25.50
N PRO A 490 24.01 9.76 24.95
CA PRO A 490 25.44 9.93 25.15
C PRO A 490 25.82 9.96 26.62
N THR A 491 26.85 9.19 26.99
CA THR A 491 27.33 9.11 28.37
C THR A 491 27.77 10.47 28.91
N THR A 492 28.39 11.28 28.05
CA THR A 492 28.75 12.68 28.34
C THR A 492 27.53 13.54 28.70
N TRP A 493 26.41 13.41 27.98
CA TRP A 493 25.19 14.17 28.31
C TRP A 493 24.58 13.76 29.65
N LEU A 494 24.64 12.48 29.99
CA LEU A 494 24.19 11.99 31.30
C LEU A 494 25.10 12.52 32.41
N ALA A 495 26.42 12.49 32.19
CA ALA A 495 27.42 12.95 33.15
C ALA A 495 27.31 14.46 33.45
N ASP A 496 27.01 15.29 32.45
CA ASP A 496 26.76 16.73 32.61
C ASP A 496 25.59 17.03 33.57
N GLU A 497 24.63 16.11 33.67
CA GLU A 497 23.49 16.19 34.58
C GLU A 497 23.70 15.36 35.87
N GLY A 498 24.91 14.84 36.10
CA GLY A 498 25.25 14.04 37.29
C GLY A 498 24.64 12.63 37.32
N LEU A 499 24.29 12.07 36.16
CA LEU A 499 23.68 10.74 36.01
C LEU A 499 24.63 9.79 35.27
N THR A 500 24.67 8.52 35.66
CA THR A 500 25.35 7.48 34.87
C THR A 500 24.35 6.62 34.08
N PRO A 501 24.76 5.98 32.97
CA PRO A 501 23.88 5.06 32.25
C PRO A 501 23.33 3.93 33.13
N ALA A 502 24.15 3.35 34.01
CA ALA A 502 23.70 2.33 34.96
C ALA A 502 22.61 2.85 35.93
N GLN A 503 22.74 4.09 36.40
CA GLN A 503 21.71 4.73 37.22
C GLN A 503 20.42 4.99 36.43
N LEU A 504 20.50 5.30 35.13
CA LEU A 504 19.33 5.42 34.26
C LEU A 504 18.61 4.06 34.16
N VAL A 505 19.32 2.98 33.88
CA VAL A 505 18.75 1.62 33.85
C VAL A 505 18.10 1.27 35.18
N GLU A 506 18.77 1.54 36.30
CA GLU A 506 18.22 1.32 37.64
C GLU A 506 16.94 2.12 37.88
N THR A 507 16.89 3.38 37.43
CA THR A 507 15.73 4.27 37.59
C THR A 507 14.50 3.70 36.89
N ILE A 508 14.66 3.03 35.75
CA ILE A 508 13.57 2.41 35.00
C ILE A 508 13.19 1.04 35.56
N THR A 509 14.18 0.22 35.93
CA THR A 509 13.98 -1.20 36.23
C THR A 509 13.66 -1.51 37.69
N LYS A 510 14.03 -0.63 38.63
CA LYS A 510 13.81 -0.86 40.07
C LYS A 510 12.67 -0.01 40.62
N GLU A 511 11.92 -0.63 41.54
CA GLU A 511 10.97 0.09 42.38
C GLU A 511 11.67 0.82 43.53
N PRO A 512 11.19 2.02 43.91
CA PRO A 512 11.80 2.78 44.99
C PRO A 512 11.47 2.17 46.34
N ALA A 513 12.50 1.94 47.17
CA ALA A 513 12.35 1.34 48.49
C ALA A 513 11.91 2.32 49.60
N SER A 514 11.79 3.62 49.29
CA SER A 514 11.39 4.67 50.26
C SER A 514 10.92 5.93 49.54
N ASP A 515 10.24 6.83 50.26
CA ASP A 515 9.83 8.14 49.73
C ASP A 515 11.02 8.98 49.25
N LYS A 516 12.16 8.87 49.94
CA LYS A 516 13.41 9.52 49.50
C LYS A 516 13.90 8.95 48.17
N ALA A 517 13.85 7.63 48.01
CA ALA A 517 14.19 6.97 46.75
C ALA A 517 13.20 7.32 45.63
N GLN A 518 11.92 7.50 45.95
CA GLN A 518 10.91 7.96 45.00
C GLN A 518 11.22 9.38 44.51
N ASN A 519 11.60 10.30 45.39
CA ASN A 519 11.99 11.66 45.00
C ASN A 519 13.23 11.67 44.09
N VAL A 520 14.23 10.81 44.38
CA VAL A 520 15.40 10.64 43.51
C VAL A 520 15.00 10.07 42.15
N LYS A 521 14.12 9.07 42.10
CA LYS A 521 13.60 8.51 40.85
C LYS A 521 12.91 9.58 40.02
N GLN A 522 12.05 10.40 40.63
CA GLN A 522 11.35 11.50 39.97
C GLN A 522 12.33 12.54 39.39
N GLU A 523 13.38 12.90 40.12
CA GLU A 523 14.38 13.84 39.62
C GLU A 523 15.15 13.28 38.43
N ARG A 524 15.56 12.02 38.49
CA ARG A 524 16.22 11.33 37.36
C ARG A 524 15.32 11.23 36.14
N LEU A 525 14.01 10.98 36.32
CA LEU A 525 13.03 10.98 35.23
C LEU A 525 12.90 12.36 34.57
N ARG A 526 13.01 13.46 35.32
CA ARG A 526 13.05 14.82 34.75
C ARG A 526 14.31 15.07 33.94
N ILE A 527 15.47 14.61 34.41
CA ILE A 527 16.73 14.66 33.66
C ILE A 527 16.59 13.87 32.35
N MET A 528 16.03 12.67 32.41
CA MET A 528 15.78 11.85 31.21
C MET A 528 14.87 12.57 30.21
N GLU A 529 13.80 13.23 30.67
CA GLU A 529 12.91 14.02 29.80
C GLU A 529 13.61 15.23 29.20
N LYS A 530 14.48 15.92 29.96
CA LYS A 530 15.34 17.00 29.45
C LYS A 530 16.25 16.49 28.32
N LEU A 531 16.90 15.35 28.50
CA LEU A 531 17.77 14.74 27.49
C LEU A 531 16.98 14.21 26.28
N ARG A 532 15.77 13.67 26.48
CA ARG A 532 14.85 13.32 25.39
C ARG A 532 14.55 14.55 24.53
N ARG A 533 14.21 15.68 25.15
CA ARG A 533 13.91 16.94 24.43
C ARG A 533 15.12 17.46 23.68
N LYS A 534 16.32 17.35 24.26
CA LYS A 534 17.59 17.68 23.58
C LYS A 534 17.74 16.83 22.30
N LEU A 535 17.62 15.51 22.42
CA LEU A 535 17.72 14.58 21.28
C LEU A 535 16.66 14.83 20.20
N LEU A 536 15.40 15.10 20.61
CA LEU A 536 14.34 15.46 19.68
C LEU A 536 14.63 16.79 18.99
N GLY A 537 15.19 17.78 19.70
CA GLY A 537 15.63 19.05 19.12
C GLY A 537 16.65 18.85 17.99
N GLU A 538 17.65 18.00 18.19
CA GLU A 538 18.62 17.63 17.16
C GLU A 538 17.95 16.89 15.99
N ALA A 539 17.06 15.95 16.26
CA ALA A 539 16.29 15.25 15.22
C ALA A 539 15.50 16.23 14.35
N PHE A 540 14.79 17.19 14.96
CA PHE A 540 14.01 18.18 14.24
C PHE A 540 14.88 19.17 13.46
N ALA A 541 16.06 19.55 13.96
CA ALA A 541 17.00 20.38 13.22
C ALA A 541 17.48 19.68 11.93
N ILE A 542 17.88 18.41 12.05
CA ILE A 542 18.30 17.59 10.90
C ILE A 542 17.14 17.42 9.90
N TYR A 543 15.93 17.17 10.40
CA TYR A 543 14.72 17.07 9.59
C TYR A 543 14.45 18.36 8.79
N VAL A 544 14.50 19.53 9.44
CA VAL A 544 14.27 20.84 8.79
C VAL A 544 15.29 21.09 7.69
N GLU A 545 16.56 20.75 7.92
CA GLU A 545 17.61 20.91 6.92
C GLU A 545 17.49 19.92 5.74
N SER A 546 16.98 18.71 5.99
CA SER A 546 16.95 17.63 4.99
C SER A 546 15.66 17.61 4.16
N ARG A 547 14.53 18.06 4.72
CA ARG A 547 13.21 18.02 4.07
C ARG A 547 13.13 18.77 2.72
N PRO A 548 13.75 19.94 2.52
CA PRO A 548 13.69 20.65 1.24
C PRO A 548 14.24 19.83 0.07
N ALA A 549 15.28 19.02 0.29
CA ALA A 549 15.90 18.19 -0.76
C ALA A 549 14.95 17.12 -1.32
N MET A 550 13.90 16.75 -0.56
CA MET A 550 12.87 15.83 -1.03
C MET A 550 12.06 16.40 -2.20
N ASN A 551 12.07 17.72 -2.40
CA ASN A 551 11.41 18.36 -3.55
C ASN A 551 12.07 18.00 -4.89
N TRP A 552 13.30 17.47 -4.86
CA TRP A 552 13.99 16.97 -6.06
C TRP A 552 13.72 15.49 -6.34
N LEU A 553 12.98 14.78 -5.49
CA LEU A 553 12.56 13.41 -5.78
C LEU A 553 11.50 13.38 -6.89
N PRO A 554 11.46 12.31 -7.72
CA PRO A 554 10.41 12.12 -8.71
C PRO A 554 9.02 12.07 -8.07
N ASP A 555 8.01 12.67 -8.71
CA ASP A 555 6.66 12.84 -8.14
C ASP A 555 6.05 11.54 -7.61
N GLU A 556 6.25 10.45 -8.34
CA GLU A 556 5.78 9.09 -8.01
C GLU A 556 6.30 8.55 -6.67
N SER A 557 7.47 9.02 -6.22
CA SER A 557 8.09 8.61 -4.95
C SER A 557 8.14 9.73 -3.90
N ARG A 558 8.11 11.00 -4.35
CA ARG A 558 8.21 12.19 -3.51
C ARG A 558 7.11 12.25 -2.47
N ARG A 559 5.83 12.24 -2.89
CA ARG A 559 4.71 12.34 -1.93
C ARG A 559 4.69 11.17 -0.95
N PRO A 560 4.78 9.90 -1.41
CA PRO A 560 4.82 8.77 -0.49
C PRO A 560 6.00 8.80 0.49
N MET A 561 7.18 9.27 0.05
CA MET A 561 8.33 9.42 0.93
C MET A 561 8.14 10.54 1.97
N ILE A 562 7.53 11.66 1.58
CA ILE A 562 7.14 12.73 2.53
C ILE A 562 6.16 12.17 3.57
N VAL A 563 5.16 11.38 3.16
CA VAL A 563 4.23 10.71 4.09
C VAL A 563 4.99 9.80 5.08
N ALA A 564 5.99 9.04 4.62
CA ALA A 564 6.79 8.17 5.48
C ALA A 564 7.57 8.96 6.53
N VAL A 565 8.25 10.02 6.12
CA VAL A 565 9.00 10.92 7.01
C VAL A 565 8.06 11.59 8.00
N GLU A 566 6.99 12.23 7.53
CA GLU A 566 6.02 12.94 8.38
C GLU A 566 5.36 12.01 9.40
N SER A 567 4.96 10.81 8.97
CA SER A 567 4.32 9.82 9.85
C SER A 567 5.24 9.37 10.99
N TYR A 568 6.55 9.41 10.79
CA TYR A 568 7.53 9.04 11.80
C TYR A 568 7.94 10.23 12.66
N MET A 569 8.17 11.41 12.07
CA MET A 569 8.43 12.64 12.82
C MET A 569 7.27 13.03 13.74
N GLU A 570 6.04 12.63 13.39
CA GLU A 570 4.87 12.80 14.25
C GLU A 570 5.01 12.12 15.62
N ILE A 571 5.76 11.01 15.70
CA ILE A 571 6.08 10.36 16.98
C ILE A 571 6.82 11.35 17.88
N GLY A 572 7.83 12.04 17.34
CA GLY A 572 8.58 13.08 18.05
C GLY A 572 7.70 14.25 18.50
N ARG A 573 6.76 14.68 17.64
CA ARG A 573 5.81 15.76 17.99
C ARG A 573 4.90 15.36 19.15
N VAL A 574 4.37 14.14 19.13
CA VAL A 574 3.55 13.59 20.22
C VAL A 574 4.38 13.46 21.52
N LEU A 575 5.65 13.08 21.43
CA LEU A 575 6.52 13.02 22.60
C LEU A 575 6.76 14.41 23.22
N LEU A 576 6.95 15.45 22.40
CA LEU A 576 7.14 16.83 22.89
C LEU A 576 5.88 17.44 23.54
N GLU A 577 4.68 17.03 23.08
CA GLU A 577 3.40 17.46 23.64
C GLU A 577 3.14 16.88 25.04
N ARG A 578 3.75 15.74 25.37
CA ARG A 578 3.65 15.15 26.70
C ARG A 578 4.53 15.95 27.67
N ASN A 579 3.91 16.58 28.67
CA ASN A 579 4.61 17.29 29.76
C ASN A 579 4.91 16.38 30.97
N ASP A 580 4.63 15.09 30.86
CA ASP A 580 4.85 14.12 31.94
C ASP A 580 6.09 13.26 31.63
N PRO A 581 7.11 13.26 32.51
CA PRO A 581 8.28 12.39 32.37
C PRO A 581 7.96 10.90 32.64
N SER A 582 6.73 10.58 33.06
CA SER A 582 6.26 9.22 33.25
C SER A 582 6.16 8.44 31.92
N PHE A 583 6.35 7.13 32.03
CA PHE A 583 6.19 6.20 30.92
C PHE A 583 4.95 5.36 31.18
N GLU A 584 4.19 5.10 30.13
CA GLU A 584 3.04 4.21 30.22
C GLU A 584 3.54 2.78 30.40
N VAL A 585 3.14 2.10 31.48
CA VAL A 585 3.55 0.72 31.79
C VAL A 585 2.40 -0.23 31.46
N VAL A 586 2.67 -1.23 30.62
CA VAL A 586 1.71 -2.27 30.23
C VAL A 586 2.30 -3.63 30.59
N MET A 587 1.56 -4.44 31.35
CA MET A 587 2.03 -5.75 31.85
C MET A 587 3.38 -5.68 32.59
N GLY A 588 3.58 -4.62 33.38
CA GLY A 588 4.81 -4.43 34.17
C GLY A 588 6.04 -3.99 33.37
N ARG A 589 5.89 -3.63 32.08
CA ARG A 589 6.99 -3.10 31.25
C ARG A 589 6.63 -1.75 30.64
N PRO A 590 7.60 -0.83 30.46
CA PRO A 590 7.37 0.39 29.69
C PRO A 590 6.85 0.07 28.29
N SER A 591 5.84 0.82 27.86
CA SER A 591 5.23 0.70 26.53
C SER A 591 5.70 1.84 25.62
N ARG A 592 5.77 1.56 24.32
CA ARG A 592 6.18 2.55 23.33
C ARG A 592 5.10 3.62 23.16
N ALA A 593 5.49 4.89 23.11
CA ALA A 593 4.56 5.95 22.73
C ALA A 593 4.01 5.69 21.32
N THR A 594 2.69 5.85 21.14
CA THR A 594 2.03 5.62 19.85
C THR A 594 1.27 6.84 19.37
N VAL A 595 1.25 7.02 18.04
CA VAL A 595 0.40 8.04 17.41
C VAL A 595 -0.98 7.42 17.12
N PRO A 596 -2.07 8.02 17.63
CA PRO A 596 -3.43 7.54 17.38
C PRO A 596 -3.74 7.41 15.88
N LYS A 597 -4.53 6.40 15.50
CA LYS A 597 -4.95 6.17 14.11
C LYS A 597 -5.49 7.42 13.39
N PRO A 598 -6.44 8.20 13.94
CA PRO A 598 -6.98 9.37 13.24
C PRO A 598 -5.90 10.44 13.00
N ARG A 599 -4.98 10.62 13.96
CA ARG A 599 -3.85 11.55 13.82
C ARG A 599 -2.88 11.11 12.73
N ARG A 600 -2.56 9.81 12.65
CA ARG A 600 -1.72 9.26 11.56
C ARG A 600 -2.36 9.48 10.19
N LEU A 601 -3.66 9.24 10.05
CA LEU A 601 -4.36 9.47 8.79
C LEU A 601 -4.37 10.96 8.40
N LYS A 602 -4.60 11.86 9.37
CA LYS A 602 -4.54 13.31 9.15
C LYS A 602 -3.15 13.77 8.69
N VAL A 603 -2.10 13.25 9.32
CA VAL A 603 -0.71 13.56 8.93
C VAL A 603 -0.40 13.07 7.53
N ALA A 604 -0.78 11.83 7.20
CA ALA A 604 -0.60 11.30 5.85
C ALA A 604 -1.34 12.13 4.79
N LEU A 605 -2.61 12.47 5.04
CA LEU A 605 -3.40 13.29 4.12
C LEU A 605 -2.80 14.69 3.94
N ARG A 606 -2.37 15.33 5.04
CA ARG A 606 -1.73 16.65 5.00
C ARG A 606 -0.42 16.60 4.21
N ALA A 607 0.41 15.59 4.46
CA ALA A 607 1.67 15.37 3.76
C ALA A 607 1.48 15.17 2.25
N LEU A 608 0.42 14.46 1.84
CA LEU A 608 0.07 14.30 0.42
C LEU A 608 -0.39 15.60 -0.24
N LEU A 609 -1.05 16.48 0.50
CA LEU A 609 -1.54 17.78 0.00
C LEU A 609 -0.45 18.86 -0.06
N GLU A 610 0.52 18.81 0.86
CA GLU A 610 1.64 19.76 0.93
C GLU A 610 2.80 19.40 -0.02
N ALA A 611 2.77 18.19 -0.61
CA ALA A 611 3.80 17.66 -1.52
C ALA A 611 3.43 17.83 -3.00
#